data_AF-A0A5P1A0S1-F1
#
_entry.id   AF-A0A5P1A0S1-F1
#
_cell.length_a   1.000
_cell.length_b   1.000
_cell.length_c   1.000
_cell.angle_alpha   90.00
_cell.angle_beta   90.00
_cell.angle_gamma   90.00
#
_symmetry.space_group_name_H-M   'P 1'
#
loop_
_entity.id
_entity.type
_entity.pdbx_description
1 polymer ?
#
loop_
_entity_poly.entity_id
_entity_poly.type
_entity_poly.pdbx_seq_one_letter_code
_entity_poly.pdbx_strand_id
1 'polypeptide(L)'
;MNNITPYSSPHYFIYLLLLLLPIMIGLWFGKRLKVYDFFATVVILIITFFGGNMSQGISLIFYILYEMAIVFTYRSYRKKYNNFWIFTLFVVLAIVPLVFVKLDPLINNATISLFAFMGISYLTFKSVEIVMETRDGAIKEITPFEFVRFLLFFPTITSGPIDRFRRFQKDILKVPSREEYVELLHSGVNKLMQGLLYKFIIGYFFGTLLLPKIEILTLSYRNQTPLGISWALVAYMYVYSMYLFFDFAGYSLFAVSISNFMGIKTPMNFRAPFKSKNIKDFWNRWHITLSFWFRDFIYMRLMFTMIKHKWIKSRVNIANFGYLMLFLIMGFWHGETWFYIVYGLFHAGAMITNDAWLRFKKKHRKSIPSNKFTQAFAIFLTFNIVCFSFMIFSGILDKLWFS
;
A
#
# COMPACT_ATOMS: atom_id res chain seq x y z
N MET A 1 22.45 -18.59 7.07
CA MET A 1 21.70 -18.56 5.78
C MET A 1 21.60 -17.11 5.36
N ASN A 2 22.05 -16.74 4.16
CA ASN A 2 21.93 -15.35 3.68
C ASN A 2 20.46 -14.92 3.73
N ASN A 3 20.19 -13.72 4.26
CA ASN A 3 18.84 -13.20 4.42
C ASN A 3 18.09 -13.20 3.08
N ILE A 4 17.06 -14.03 2.93
CA ILE A 4 16.30 -14.12 1.69
C ILE A 4 15.18 -13.08 1.76
N THR A 5 15.46 -11.87 1.28
CA THR A 5 14.43 -10.83 1.15
C THR A 5 13.36 -11.28 0.14
N PRO A 6 12.06 -11.23 0.49
CA PRO A 6 10.98 -11.66 -0.39
C PRO A 6 11.03 -10.98 -1.76
N TYR A 7 10.98 -11.77 -2.83
CA TYR A 7 10.95 -11.30 -4.22
C TYR A 7 12.11 -10.38 -4.62
N SER A 8 13.26 -10.52 -3.95
CA SER A 8 14.46 -9.71 -4.24
C SER A 8 15.32 -10.26 -5.38
N SER A 9 15.23 -11.57 -5.67
CA SER A 9 16.00 -12.21 -6.74
C SER A 9 15.18 -13.27 -7.48
N PRO A 10 15.52 -13.61 -8.73
CA PRO A 10 14.88 -14.71 -9.46
C PRO A 10 14.99 -16.06 -8.75
N HIS A 11 16.13 -16.35 -8.12
CA HIS A 11 16.37 -17.59 -7.38
C HIS A 11 15.36 -17.82 -6.26
N TYR A 12 14.83 -16.75 -5.65
CA TYR A 12 13.76 -16.83 -4.65
C TYR A 12 12.55 -17.62 -5.14
N PHE A 13 12.16 -17.44 -6.41
CA PHE A 13 10.99 -18.08 -6.96
C PHE A 13 11.17 -19.59 -7.14
N ILE A 14 12.40 -20.09 -7.29
CA ILE A 14 12.65 -21.54 -7.38
C ILE A 14 12.28 -22.20 -6.05
N TYR A 15 12.85 -21.72 -4.95
CA TYR A 15 12.56 -22.25 -3.61
C TYR A 15 11.09 -22.08 -3.23
N LEU A 16 10.53 -20.91 -3.55
CA LEU A 16 9.13 -20.61 -3.25
C LEU A 16 8.17 -21.53 -4.03
N LEU A 17 8.38 -21.71 -5.33
CA LEU A 17 7.52 -22.57 -6.14
C LEU A 17 7.62 -24.03 -5.70
N LEU A 18 8.82 -24.52 -5.38
CA LEU A 18 9.00 -25.87 -4.83
C LEU A 18 8.22 -26.06 -3.53
N LEU A 19 8.25 -25.08 -2.63
CA LEU A 19 7.49 -25.10 -1.38
C LEU A 19 5.97 -24.99 -1.61
N LEU A 20 5.52 -24.36 -2.70
CA LEU A 20 4.10 -24.23 -3.02
C LEU A 20 3.53 -25.42 -3.81
N LEU A 21 4.37 -26.28 -4.40
CA LEU A 21 3.93 -27.41 -5.22
C LEU A 21 2.86 -28.28 -4.55
N PRO A 22 2.99 -28.72 -3.27
CA PRO A 22 1.95 -29.53 -2.65
C PRO A 22 0.63 -28.79 -2.46
N ILE A 23 0.68 -27.47 -2.19
CA ILE A 23 -0.52 -26.63 -2.13
C ILE A 23 -1.20 -26.59 -3.50
N MET A 24 -0.41 -26.40 -4.56
CA MET A 24 -0.92 -26.32 -5.93
C MET A 24 -1.56 -27.63 -6.39
N ILE A 25 -0.89 -28.76 -6.11
CA ILE A 25 -1.41 -30.10 -6.40
C ILE A 25 -2.69 -30.36 -5.60
N GLY A 26 -2.73 -30.01 -4.31
CA GLY A 26 -3.94 -30.15 -3.50
C GLY A 26 -5.11 -29.38 -4.08
N LEU A 27 -4.91 -28.10 -4.44
CA LEU A 27 -5.94 -27.25 -5.01
C LEU A 27 -6.42 -27.73 -6.38
N TRP A 28 -5.53 -28.31 -7.19
CA TRP A 28 -5.91 -28.96 -8.45
C TRP A 28 -6.92 -30.09 -8.27
N PHE A 29 -6.78 -30.86 -7.18
CA PHE A 29 -7.72 -31.92 -6.79
C PHE A 29 -8.87 -31.41 -5.91
N GLY A 30 -9.09 -30.09 -5.82
CA GLY A 30 -10.16 -29.49 -5.04
C GLY A 30 -9.99 -29.61 -3.52
N LYS A 31 -8.78 -29.86 -3.03
CA LYS A 31 -8.48 -30.04 -1.60
C LYS A 31 -7.46 -29.01 -1.11
N ARG A 32 -7.83 -28.20 -0.12
CA ARG A 32 -6.87 -27.31 0.55
C ARG A 32 -6.13 -28.07 1.66
N LEU A 33 -4.82 -28.27 1.50
CA LEU A 33 -3.94 -28.90 2.49
C LEU A 33 -3.66 -27.94 3.65
N LYS A 34 -4.63 -27.73 4.57
CA LYS A 34 -4.56 -26.69 5.61
C LYS A 34 -3.30 -26.75 6.49
N VAL A 35 -2.87 -27.95 6.87
CA VAL A 35 -1.67 -28.16 7.70
C VAL A 35 -0.41 -27.77 6.94
N TYR A 36 -0.30 -28.18 5.67
CA TYR A 36 0.84 -27.86 4.84
C TYR A 36 0.87 -26.37 4.45
N ASP A 37 -0.29 -25.75 4.18
CA ASP A 37 -0.42 -24.31 3.93
C ASP A 37 0.11 -23.48 5.12
N PHE A 38 -0.25 -23.88 6.34
CA PHE A 38 0.30 -23.29 7.56
C PHE A 38 1.80 -23.52 7.70
N PHE A 39 2.28 -24.75 7.49
CA PHE A 39 3.71 -25.07 7.53
C PHE A 39 4.52 -24.24 6.53
N ALA A 40 4.11 -24.19 5.26
CA ALA A 40 4.77 -23.42 4.22
C ALA A 40 4.83 -21.92 4.57
N THR A 41 3.73 -21.38 5.10
CA THR A 41 3.69 -20.00 5.61
C THR A 41 4.71 -19.78 6.72
N VAL A 42 4.74 -20.64 7.74
CA VAL A 42 5.69 -20.55 8.86
C VAL A 42 7.14 -20.62 8.37
N VAL A 43 7.47 -21.55 7.47
CA VAL A 43 8.82 -21.68 6.89
C VAL A 43 9.26 -20.39 6.22
N ILE A 44 8.40 -19.79 5.38
CA ILE A 44 8.71 -18.54 4.68
C ILE A 44 8.89 -17.38 5.67
N LEU A 45 8.04 -17.29 6.70
CA LEU A 45 8.16 -16.26 7.73
C LEU A 45 9.44 -16.40 8.55
N ILE A 46 9.84 -17.63 8.91
CA ILE A 46 11.11 -17.89 9.59
C ILE A 46 12.27 -17.43 8.72
N ILE A 47 12.30 -17.84 7.44
CA ILE A 47 13.37 -17.43 6.52
C ILE A 47 13.40 -15.91 6.36
N THR A 48 12.24 -15.26 6.23
CA THR A 48 12.13 -13.81 5.97
C THR A 48 12.51 -12.97 7.19
N PHE A 49 12.06 -13.34 8.39
CA PHE A 49 12.16 -12.50 9.58
C PHE A 49 13.20 -12.97 10.60
N PHE A 50 13.61 -14.25 10.57
CA PHE A 50 14.67 -14.79 11.45
C PHE A 50 15.97 -15.10 10.71
N GLY A 51 15.94 -15.18 9.37
CA GLY A 51 17.11 -15.56 8.57
C GLY A 51 18.26 -14.55 8.59
N GLY A 52 17.96 -13.25 8.61
CA GLY A 52 18.98 -12.19 8.63
C GLY A 52 19.15 -11.46 9.95
N ASN A 53 18.05 -11.16 10.64
CA ASN A 53 18.08 -10.39 11.87
C ASN A 53 17.00 -10.89 12.84
N MET A 54 17.43 -11.61 13.88
CA MET A 54 16.55 -12.21 14.88
C MET A 54 15.63 -11.19 15.56
N SER A 55 16.05 -9.93 15.67
CA SER A 55 15.22 -8.86 16.24
C SER A 55 13.92 -8.65 15.44
N GLN A 56 13.95 -8.74 14.10
CA GLN A 56 12.74 -8.55 13.29
C GLN A 56 11.69 -9.65 13.56
N GLY A 57 12.14 -10.89 13.69
CA GLY A 57 11.28 -12.02 14.04
C GLY A 57 10.67 -11.87 15.44
N ILE A 58 11.47 -11.47 16.42
CA ILE A 58 11.01 -11.21 17.79
C ILE A 58 9.99 -10.05 17.80
N SER A 59 10.29 -8.94 17.13
CA SER A 59 9.39 -7.79 17.00
C SER A 59 8.07 -8.15 16.33
N LEU A 60 8.09 -9.00 15.30
CA LEU A 60 6.87 -9.51 14.66
C LEU A 60 6.02 -10.32 15.64
N ILE A 61 6.63 -11.21 16.45
CA ILE A 61 5.90 -11.98 17.47
C ILE A 61 5.25 -11.06 18.50
N PHE A 62 6.00 -10.10 19.04
CA PHE A 62 5.45 -9.13 20.00
C PHE A 62 4.31 -8.32 19.38
N TYR A 63 4.46 -7.87 18.14
CA TYR A 63 3.41 -7.16 17.41
C TYR A 63 2.14 -8.01 17.25
N ILE A 64 2.26 -9.28 16.86
CA ILE A 64 1.10 -10.18 16.71
C ILE A 64 0.38 -10.36 18.05
N LEU A 65 1.13 -10.62 19.13
CA LEU A 65 0.56 -10.82 20.46
C LEU A 65 -0.15 -9.55 20.95
N TYR A 66 0.47 -8.39 20.75
CA TYR A 66 -0.10 -7.09 21.07
C TYR A 66 -1.42 -6.85 20.30
N GLU A 67 -1.39 -6.95 18.97
CA GLU A 67 -2.57 -6.69 18.14
C GLU A 67 -3.69 -7.70 18.40
N MET A 68 -3.36 -8.95 18.66
CA MET A 68 -4.32 -9.96 19.07
C MET A 68 -4.98 -9.57 20.40
N ALA A 69 -4.22 -9.12 21.40
CA ALA A 69 -4.79 -8.63 22.65
C ALA A 69 -5.76 -7.46 22.41
N ILE A 70 -5.36 -6.46 21.61
CA ILE A 70 -6.19 -5.28 21.29
C ILE A 70 -7.48 -5.69 20.56
N VAL A 71 -7.37 -6.44 19.46
CA VAL A 71 -8.50 -6.83 18.61
C VAL A 71 -9.49 -7.70 19.37
N PHE A 72 -9.03 -8.72 20.11
CA PHE A 72 -9.93 -9.64 20.81
C PHE A 72 -10.55 -9.03 22.06
N THR A 73 -9.86 -8.11 22.74
CA THR A 73 -10.45 -7.32 23.82
C THR A 73 -11.54 -6.41 23.28
N TYR A 74 -11.30 -5.68 22.18
CA TYR A 74 -12.32 -4.84 21.56
C TYR A 74 -13.52 -5.64 21.07
N ARG A 75 -13.29 -6.78 20.41
CA ARG A 75 -14.36 -7.69 19.99
C ARG A 75 -15.23 -8.13 21.17
N SER A 76 -14.60 -8.53 22.28
CA SER A 76 -15.31 -8.97 23.49
C SER A 76 -16.14 -7.84 24.10
N TYR A 77 -15.60 -6.63 24.14
CA TYR A 77 -16.34 -5.42 24.53
C TYR A 77 -17.53 -5.15 23.59
N ARG A 78 -17.30 -5.24 22.26
CA ARG A 78 -18.27 -4.92 21.21
C ARG A 78 -19.47 -5.85 21.19
N LYS A 79 -19.37 -7.05 21.78
CA LYS A 79 -20.51 -7.98 21.96
C LYS A 79 -21.61 -7.39 22.85
N LYS A 80 -21.25 -6.55 23.83
CA LYS A 80 -22.20 -5.97 24.79
C LYS A 80 -22.45 -4.48 24.56
N TYR A 81 -21.42 -3.72 24.19
CA TYR A 81 -21.47 -2.26 24.16
C TYR A 81 -20.91 -1.69 22.84
N ASN A 82 -21.20 -0.41 22.56
CA ASN A 82 -20.74 0.23 21.33
C ASN A 82 -20.48 1.75 21.49
N ASN A 83 -19.60 2.12 22.43
CA ASN A 83 -19.25 3.52 22.69
C ASN A 83 -18.21 4.05 21.70
N PHE A 84 -18.36 5.32 21.28
CA PHE A 84 -17.44 5.98 20.35
C PHE A 84 -16.04 6.20 20.91
N TRP A 85 -15.91 6.65 22.17
CA TRP A 85 -14.60 6.93 22.77
C TRP A 85 -13.79 5.67 23.04
N ILE A 86 -14.46 4.58 23.46
CA ILE A 86 -13.81 3.27 23.62
C ILE A 86 -13.35 2.76 22.25
N PHE A 87 -14.17 2.89 21.21
CA PHE A 87 -13.74 2.58 19.84
C PHE A 87 -12.49 3.38 19.43
N THR A 88 -12.49 4.70 19.64
CA THR A 88 -11.35 5.57 19.31
C THR A 88 -10.10 5.15 20.07
N LEU A 89 -10.22 4.83 21.36
CA LEU A 89 -9.11 4.32 22.17
C LEU A 89 -8.51 3.05 21.57
N PHE A 90 -9.33 2.06 21.20
CA PHE A 90 -8.83 0.81 20.61
C PHE A 90 -8.22 0.99 19.22
N VAL A 91 -8.72 1.93 18.42
CA VAL A 91 -8.06 2.31 17.15
C VAL A 91 -6.71 2.96 17.42
N VAL A 92 -6.62 3.88 18.39
CA VAL A 92 -5.34 4.50 18.78
C VAL A 92 -4.36 3.43 19.26
N LEU A 93 -4.78 2.54 20.18
CA LEU A 93 -3.95 1.45 20.68
C LEU A 93 -3.44 0.54 19.54
N ALA A 94 -4.28 0.18 18.56
CA ALA A 94 -3.83 -0.60 17.40
C ALA A 94 -2.78 0.13 16.54
N ILE A 95 -2.77 1.46 16.52
CA ILE A 95 -1.82 2.27 15.73
C ILE A 95 -0.53 2.57 16.50
N VAL A 96 -0.54 2.46 17.84
CA VAL A 96 0.59 2.78 18.72
C VAL A 96 1.92 2.11 18.30
N PRO A 97 1.98 0.80 18.00
CA PRO A 97 3.24 0.17 17.57
C PRO A 97 3.86 0.84 16.33
N LEU A 98 3.03 1.20 15.35
CA LEU A 98 3.49 1.89 14.14
C LEU A 98 3.97 3.31 14.45
N VAL A 99 3.28 4.02 15.34
CA VAL A 99 3.69 5.37 15.75
C VAL A 99 5.03 5.34 16.47
N PHE A 100 5.25 4.39 17.38
CA PHE A 100 6.55 4.21 18.03
C PHE A 100 7.66 3.96 17.02
N VAL A 101 7.45 3.08 16.03
CA VAL A 101 8.46 2.82 14.99
C VAL A 101 8.74 4.05 14.13
N LYS A 102 7.74 4.89 13.85
CA LYS A 102 7.90 6.13 13.07
C LYS A 102 8.53 7.28 13.84
N LEU A 103 8.32 7.34 15.16
CA LEU A 103 8.89 8.40 15.99
C LEU A 103 10.27 8.05 16.55
N ASP A 104 10.65 6.77 16.57
CA ASP A 104 11.95 6.34 17.09
C ASP A 104 13.16 7.06 16.44
N PRO A 105 13.21 7.27 15.10
CA PRO A 105 14.28 8.05 14.47
C PRO A 105 14.39 9.50 14.98
N LEU A 106 13.29 10.08 15.48
CA LEU A 106 13.26 11.45 16.03
C LEU A 106 13.67 11.52 17.50
N ILE A 107 13.57 10.42 18.25
CA ILE A 107 13.71 10.42 19.72
C ILE A 107 15.02 9.75 20.16
N ASN A 108 15.36 8.58 19.62
CA ASN A 108 16.40 7.70 20.20
C ASN A 108 17.58 7.42 19.26
N ASN A 109 17.78 8.21 18.20
CA ASN A 109 18.85 7.98 17.22
C ASN A 109 18.84 6.54 16.64
N ALA A 110 17.66 6.01 16.31
CA ALA A 110 17.46 4.73 15.61
C ALA A 110 17.93 3.46 16.36
N THR A 111 17.77 3.40 17.69
CA THR A 111 17.81 2.10 18.39
C THR A 111 16.68 1.20 17.88
N ILE A 112 16.92 -0.10 17.71
CA ILE A 112 15.89 -1.03 17.20
C ILE A 112 14.67 -0.98 18.13
N SER A 113 13.62 -0.26 17.71
CA SER A 113 12.34 -0.23 18.41
C SER A 113 11.85 -1.66 18.62
N LEU A 114 11.25 -1.94 19.78
CA LEU A 114 10.68 -3.26 20.11
C LEU A 114 9.74 -3.80 19.01
N PHE A 115 9.14 -2.93 18.22
CA PHE A 115 8.22 -3.26 17.13
C PHE A 115 8.81 -3.07 15.72
N ALA A 116 10.11 -2.81 15.56
CA ALA A 116 10.71 -2.54 14.25
C ALA A 116 10.90 -3.82 13.41
N PHE A 117 9.96 -4.09 12.50
CA PHE A 117 10.10 -5.14 11.48
C PHE A 117 9.54 -4.70 10.12
N MET A 118 10.00 -5.35 9.05
CA MET A 118 9.54 -5.06 7.69
C MET A 118 8.06 -5.41 7.53
N GLY A 119 7.24 -4.46 7.08
CA GLY A 119 5.82 -4.69 6.83
C GLY A 119 4.88 -4.33 7.98
N ILE A 120 5.39 -3.83 9.12
CA ILE A 120 4.56 -3.32 10.22
C ILE A 120 3.48 -2.36 9.72
N SER A 121 3.83 -1.42 8.84
CA SER A 121 2.88 -0.46 8.27
C SER A 121 1.70 -1.11 7.54
N TYR A 122 1.94 -2.20 6.81
CA TYR A 122 0.89 -2.92 6.08
C TYR A 122 0.05 -3.79 7.01
N LEU A 123 0.66 -4.34 8.05
CA LEU A 123 -0.03 -5.14 9.07
C LEU A 123 -0.92 -4.28 9.96
N THR A 124 -0.50 -3.05 10.29
CA THR A 124 -1.33 -2.10 11.05
C THR A 124 -2.63 -1.79 10.32
N PHE A 125 -2.63 -1.65 8.99
CA PHE A 125 -3.88 -1.48 8.23
C PHE A 125 -4.84 -2.66 8.40
N LYS A 126 -4.32 -3.89 8.41
CA LYS A 126 -5.12 -5.11 8.60
C LYS A 126 -5.72 -5.16 10.02
N SER A 127 -4.92 -4.87 11.05
CA SER A 127 -5.38 -4.88 12.45
C SER A 127 -6.42 -3.80 12.72
N VAL A 128 -6.13 -2.55 12.30
CA VAL A 128 -7.03 -1.40 12.47
C VAL A 128 -8.33 -1.60 11.70
N GLU A 129 -8.26 -2.14 10.48
CA GLU A 129 -9.45 -2.51 9.71
C GLU A 129 -10.38 -3.42 10.52
N ILE A 130 -9.84 -4.47 11.15
CA ILE A 130 -10.67 -5.44 11.89
C ILE A 130 -11.36 -4.76 13.08
N VAL A 131 -10.68 -3.86 13.80
CA VAL A 131 -11.30 -3.05 14.87
C VAL A 131 -12.45 -2.20 14.29
N MET A 132 -12.21 -1.52 13.17
CA MET A 132 -13.18 -0.65 12.51
C MET A 132 -14.38 -1.41 11.92
N GLU A 133 -14.19 -2.56 11.29
CA GLU A 133 -15.29 -3.38 10.78
C GLU A 133 -16.05 -4.10 11.91
N THR A 134 -15.39 -4.42 13.02
CA THR A 134 -16.06 -4.92 14.24
C THR A 134 -16.94 -3.84 14.86
N ARG A 135 -16.47 -2.58 14.88
CA ARG A 135 -17.27 -1.41 15.31
C ARG A 135 -18.57 -1.29 14.51
N ASP A 136 -18.48 -1.47 13.20
CA ASP A 136 -19.61 -1.38 12.27
C ASP A 136 -20.52 -2.62 12.31
N GLY A 137 -20.10 -3.71 12.96
CA GLY A 137 -20.82 -4.98 13.01
C GLY A 137 -20.70 -5.81 11.72
N ALA A 138 -19.79 -5.43 10.82
CA ALA A 138 -19.45 -6.16 9.62
C ALA A 138 -18.67 -7.45 9.91
N ILE A 139 -17.81 -7.41 10.95
CA ILE A 139 -17.15 -8.58 11.54
C ILE A 139 -17.78 -8.81 12.91
N LYS A 140 -18.30 -10.03 13.15
CA LYS A 140 -18.92 -10.42 14.43
C LYS A 140 -18.09 -11.49 15.13
N GLU A 141 -17.71 -12.51 14.37
CA GLU A 141 -16.94 -13.65 14.85
C GLU A 141 -15.64 -13.74 14.03
N ILE A 142 -14.53 -13.89 14.75
CA ILE A 142 -13.18 -14.12 14.22
C ILE A 142 -12.42 -14.91 15.27
N THR A 143 -11.76 -15.99 14.87
CA THR A 143 -10.92 -16.81 15.76
C THR A 143 -9.47 -16.30 15.76
N PRO A 144 -8.68 -16.54 16.83
CA PRO A 144 -7.27 -16.16 16.84
C PRO A 144 -6.49 -16.72 15.65
N PHE A 145 -6.82 -17.95 15.24
CA PHE A 145 -6.20 -18.58 14.07
C PHE A 145 -6.52 -17.85 12.76
N GLU A 146 -7.78 -17.45 12.53
CA GLU A 146 -8.16 -16.69 11.33
C GLU A 146 -7.50 -15.31 11.30
N PHE A 147 -7.41 -14.65 12.46
CA PHE A 147 -6.73 -13.37 12.61
C PHE A 147 -5.25 -13.47 12.23
N VAL A 148 -4.53 -14.41 12.85
CA VAL A 148 -3.10 -14.62 12.58
C VAL A 148 -2.86 -15.02 11.12
N ARG A 149 -3.69 -15.90 10.56
CA ARG A 149 -3.56 -16.30 9.14
C ARG A 149 -3.76 -15.12 8.19
N PHE A 150 -4.67 -14.20 8.48
CA PHE A 150 -4.90 -13.00 7.68
C PHE A 150 -3.74 -12.00 7.79
N LEU A 151 -3.27 -11.72 9.01
CA LEU A 151 -2.13 -10.83 9.23
C LEU A 151 -0.87 -11.37 8.54
N LEU A 152 -0.56 -12.64 8.79
CA LEU A 152 0.66 -13.31 8.35
C LEU A 152 0.57 -13.98 6.99
N PHE A 153 -0.39 -13.56 6.16
CA PHE A 153 -0.46 -14.02 4.78
C PHE A 153 0.79 -13.57 4.01
N PHE A 154 1.79 -14.45 3.97
CA PHE A 154 3.16 -14.16 3.56
C PHE A 154 3.27 -13.49 2.18
N PRO A 155 2.41 -13.78 1.17
CA PRO A 155 2.57 -13.15 -0.13
C PRO A 155 2.47 -11.63 -0.06
N THR A 156 1.76 -11.12 0.96
CA THR A 156 1.45 -9.70 1.13
C THR A 156 2.09 -9.04 2.35
N ILE A 157 2.91 -9.77 3.13
CA ILE A 157 3.28 -9.35 4.49
C ILE A 157 4.20 -8.12 4.53
N THR A 158 5.18 -7.99 3.64
CA THR A 158 6.17 -6.90 3.69
C THR A 158 5.67 -5.61 3.05
N SER A 159 5.12 -5.68 1.83
CA SER A 159 4.57 -4.51 1.11
C SER A 159 3.54 -4.89 0.04
N GLY A 160 2.82 -6.01 0.22
CA GLY A 160 1.85 -6.45 -0.77
C GLY A 160 0.53 -5.67 -0.71
N PRO A 161 -0.41 -5.98 -1.62
CA PRO A 161 -1.75 -5.39 -1.61
C PRO A 161 -2.40 -5.51 -0.24
N ILE A 162 -2.90 -4.38 0.28
CA ILE A 162 -3.62 -4.32 1.55
C ILE A 162 -4.98 -4.97 1.34
N ASP A 163 -5.23 -5.99 2.12
CA ASP A 163 -6.38 -6.84 1.94
C ASP A 163 -7.40 -6.64 3.05
N ARG A 164 -8.66 -7.03 2.78
CA ARG A 164 -9.74 -6.99 3.76
C ARG A 164 -10.03 -8.34 4.36
N PHE A 165 -10.24 -8.40 5.67
CA PHE A 165 -10.42 -9.66 6.40
C PHE A 165 -11.57 -10.49 5.83
N ARG A 166 -12.74 -9.87 5.64
CA ARG A 166 -13.93 -10.56 5.14
C ARG A 166 -13.75 -11.15 3.75
N ARG A 167 -13.07 -10.42 2.84
CA ARG A 167 -12.80 -10.89 1.48
C ARG A 167 -11.76 -12.00 1.49
N PHE A 168 -10.70 -11.86 2.28
CA PHE A 168 -9.69 -12.90 2.48
C PHE A 168 -10.31 -14.19 3.02
N GLN A 169 -11.11 -14.08 4.07
CA GLN A 169 -11.75 -15.23 4.69
C GLN A 169 -12.67 -15.98 3.73
N LYS A 170 -13.37 -15.25 2.84
CA LYS A 170 -14.19 -15.87 1.80
C LYS A 170 -13.38 -16.77 0.84
N ASP A 171 -12.21 -16.31 0.38
CA ASP A 171 -11.32 -17.08 -0.50
C ASP A 171 -10.62 -18.24 0.23
N ILE A 172 -10.37 -18.08 1.52
CA ILE A 172 -9.81 -19.13 2.37
C ILE A 172 -10.81 -20.28 2.55
N LEU A 173 -12.06 -19.96 2.84
CA LEU A 173 -13.12 -20.93 3.12
C LEU A 173 -13.64 -21.61 1.85
N LYS A 174 -13.71 -20.88 0.72
CA LYS A 174 -14.11 -21.43 -0.57
C LYS A 174 -12.88 -21.99 -1.31
N VAL A 175 -12.73 -23.30 -1.34
CA VAL A 175 -11.76 -23.94 -2.26
C VAL A 175 -12.27 -23.74 -3.70
N PRO A 176 -11.44 -23.21 -4.63
CA PRO A 176 -11.84 -23.03 -6.02
C PRO A 176 -12.14 -24.37 -6.69
N SER A 177 -13.05 -24.38 -7.67
CA SER A 177 -13.19 -25.55 -8.56
C SER A 177 -11.90 -25.75 -9.37
N ARG A 178 -11.74 -26.91 -10.00
CA ARG A 178 -10.56 -27.18 -10.82
C ARG A 178 -10.43 -26.19 -11.97
N GLU A 179 -11.55 -25.84 -12.61
CA GLU A 179 -11.63 -24.88 -13.70
C GLU A 179 -11.27 -23.47 -13.21
N GLU A 180 -11.88 -23.02 -12.09
CA GLU A 180 -11.55 -21.74 -11.45
C GLU A 180 -10.06 -21.68 -11.05
N TYR A 181 -9.49 -22.81 -10.62
CA TYR A 181 -8.09 -22.89 -10.20
C TYR A 181 -7.12 -22.87 -11.40
N VAL A 182 -7.46 -23.53 -12.51
CA VAL A 182 -6.69 -23.44 -13.77
C VAL A 182 -6.60 -21.98 -14.22
N GLU A 183 -7.71 -21.25 -14.23
CA GLU A 183 -7.70 -19.81 -14.57
C GLU A 183 -6.82 -19.00 -13.61
N LEU A 184 -6.83 -19.33 -12.31
CA LEU A 184 -5.95 -18.70 -11.33
C LEU A 184 -4.48 -18.98 -11.61
N LEU A 185 -4.12 -20.21 -11.98
CA LEU A 185 -2.75 -20.57 -12.36
C LEU A 185 -2.29 -19.79 -13.59
N HIS A 186 -3.09 -19.75 -14.66
CA HIS A 186 -2.78 -18.95 -15.86
C HIS A 186 -2.59 -17.47 -15.52
N SER A 187 -3.51 -16.91 -14.73
CA SER A 187 -3.45 -15.54 -14.22
C SER A 187 -2.20 -15.30 -13.35
N GLY A 188 -1.80 -16.29 -12.54
CA GLY A 188 -0.61 -16.26 -11.71
C GLY A 188 0.67 -16.23 -12.55
N VAL A 189 0.84 -17.19 -13.46
CA VAL A 189 2.01 -17.26 -14.36
C VAL A 189 2.17 -15.97 -15.16
N ASN A 190 1.10 -15.44 -15.76
CA ASN A 190 1.15 -14.18 -16.49
C ASN A 190 1.64 -13.01 -15.62
N LYS A 191 1.19 -12.93 -14.36
CA LYS A 191 1.64 -11.90 -13.41
C LYS A 191 3.06 -12.12 -12.95
N LEU A 192 3.49 -13.37 -12.75
CA LEU A 192 4.87 -13.70 -12.44
C LEU A 192 5.79 -13.20 -13.55
N MET A 193 5.50 -13.57 -14.81
CA MET A 193 6.30 -13.16 -15.97
C MET A 193 6.33 -11.65 -16.16
N GLN A 194 5.17 -10.98 -16.02
CA GLN A 194 5.10 -9.53 -16.07
C GLN A 194 5.87 -8.88 -14.92
N GLY A 195 5.81 -9.44 -13.72
CA GLY A 195 6.55 -8.98 -12.55
C GLY A 195 8.07 -9.10 -12.75
N LEU A 196 8.54 -10.20 -13.34
CA LEU A 196 9.96 -10.40 -13.68
C LEU A 196 10.45 -9.32 -14.65
N LEU A 197 9.68 -9.05 -15.72
CA LEU A 197 9.97 -7.96 -16.65
C LEU A 197 9.98 -6.60 -15.95
N TYR A 198 8.97 -6.32 -15.13
CA TYR A 198 8.82 -5.02 -14.49
C TYR A 198 9.93 -4.75 -13.48
N LYS A 199 10.18 -5.68 -12.54
CA LYS A 199 11.13 -5.44 -11.46
C LYS A 199 12.58 -5.65 -11.88
N PHE A 200 12.89 -6.79 -12.48
CA PHE A 200 14.28 -7.20 -12.71
C PHE A 200 14.87 -6.70 -14.03
N ILE A 201 14.06 -6.21 -14.96
CA ILE A 201 14.55 -5.62 -16.21
C ILE A 201 14.31 -4.12 -16.21
N ILE A 202 13.05 -3.69 -16.24
CA ILE A 202 12.71 -2.26 -16.41
C ILE A 202 13.04 -1.47 -15.12
N GLY A 203 12.63 -1.98 -13.97
CA GLY A 203 12.92 -1.39 -12.65
C GLY A 203 14.41 -1.32 -12.38
N TYR A 204 15.16 -2.39 -12.68
CA TYR A 204 16.63 -2.42 -12.61
C TYR A 204 17.27 -1.36 -13.52
N PHE A 205 16.80 -1.25 -14.77
CA PHE A 205 17.30 -0.24 -15.71
C PHE A 205 17.11 1.19 -15.17
N PHE A 206 15.91 1.56 -14.74
CA PHE A 206 15.67 2.91 -14.22
C PHE A 206 16.35 3.13 -12.86
N GLY A 207 16.20 2.20 -11.90
CA GLY A 207 16.62 2.38 -10.52
C GLY A 207 18.09 2.15 -10.25
N THR A 208 18.72 1.17 -10.93
CA THR A 208 20.11 0.79 -10.68
C THR A 208 21.07 1.40 -11.71
N LEU A 209 20.67 1.46 -12.99
CA LEU A 209 21.57 1.95 -14.06
C LEU A 209 21.46 3.45 -14.31
N LEU A 210 20.23 4.00 -14.38
CA LEU A 210 20.01 5.41 -14.72
C LEU A 210 19.94 6.34 -13.51
N LEU A 211 19.15 5.99 -12.49
CA LEU A 211 18.83 6.89 -11.38
C LEU A 211 20.08 7.40 -10.64
N PRO A 212 21.10 6.59 -10.30
CA PRO A 212 22.28 7.09 -9.61
C PRO A 212 23.07 8.11 -10.45
N LYS A 213 23.18 7.89 -11.77
CA LYS A 213 23.90 8.79 -12.68
C LYS A 213 23.18 10.13 -12.80
N ILE A 214 21.86 10.08 -12.95
CA ILE A 214 21.02 11.28 -13.08
C ILE A 214 20.92 12.02 -11.75
N GLU A 215 20.93 11.32 -10.61
CA GLU A 215 21.00 11.92 -9.28
C GLU A 215 22.28 12.72 -9.09
N ILE A 216 23.45 12.13 -9.39
CA ILE A 216 24.75 12.83 -9.34
C ILE A 216 24.73 14.08 -10.24
N LEU A 217 24.25 13.94 -11.48
CA LEU A 217 24.13 15.07 -12.40
C LEU A 217 23.14 16.14 -11.90
N THR A 218 22.05 15.75 -11.25
CA THR A 218 21.08 16.70 -10.69
C THR A 218 21.70 17.49 -9.55
N LEU A 219 22.43 16.81 -8.66
CA LEU A 219 23.10 17.43 -7.52
C LEU A 219 24.27 18.33 -7.95
N SER A 220 24.89 18.10 -9.12
CA SER A 220 25.95 19.00 -9.61
C SER A 220 25.43 20.41 -9.91
N TYR A 221 24.13 20.60 -10.17
CA TYR A 221 23.53 21.92 -10.39
C TYR A 221 23.18 22.66 -9.09
N ARG A 222 23.47 22.08 -7.91
CA ARG A 222 23.29 22.77 -6.64
C ARG A 222 24.10 24.07 -6.64
N ASN A 223 23.46 25.17 -6.22
CA ASN A 223 24.03 26.53 -6.19
C ASN A 223 24.49 27.10 -7.55
N GLN A 224 24.33 26.37 -8.66
CA GLN A 224 24.64 26.86 -10.01
C GLN A 224 23.44 27.56 -10.66
N THR A 225 22.23 27.21 -10.23
CA THR A 225 20.96 27.78 -10.71
C THR A 225 20.06 28.11 -9.53
N PRO A 226 19.11 29.06 -9.67
CA PRO A 226 18.11 29.32 -8.65
C PRO A 226 17.38 28.02 -8.26
N LEU A 227 17.43 27.65 -6.98
CA LEU A 227 16.85 26.42 -6.43
C LEU A 227 17.37 25.12 -7.07
N GLY A 228 18.51 25.14 -7.76
CA GLY A 228 19.06 23.96 -8.45
C GLY A 228 18.22 23.45 -9.63
N ILE A 229 17.28 24.27 -10.14
CA ILE A 229 16.38 23.88 -11.23
C ILE A 229 17.18 23.68 -12.52
N SER A 230 17.12 22.47 -13.05
CA SER A 230 17.87 22.06 -14.24
C SER A 230 17.11 21.01 -15.06
N TRP A 231 17.52 20.83 -16.32
CA TRP A 231 17.03 19.71 -17.13
C TRP A 231 17.39 18.35 -16.55
N ALA A 232 18.47 18.26 -15.78
CA ALA A 232 18.84 17.06 -15.02
C ALA A 232 17.78 16.73 -13.96
N LEU A 233 17.27 17.72 -13.23
CA LEU A 233 16.18 17.54 -12.26
C LEU A 233 14.89 17.06 -12.94
N VAL A 234 14.57 17.59 -14.14
CA VAL A 234 13.42 17.13 -14.93
C VAL A 234 13.62 15.67 -15.39
N ALA A 235 14.82 15.30 -15.84
CA ALA A 235 15.14 13.92 -16.17
C ALA A 235 15.02 13.00 -14.93
N TYR A 236 15.52 13.44 -13.78
CA TYR A 236 15.40 12.73 -12.51
C TYR A 236 13.93 12.44 -12.17
N MET A 237 13.06 13.46 -12.27
CA MET A 237 11.63 13.35 -12.01
C MET A 237 11.00 12.17 -12.78
N TYR A 238 11.27 12.06 -14.08
CA TYR A 238 10.73 10.98 -14.90
C TYR A 238 11.38 9.62 -14.61
N VAL A 239 12.71 9.57 -14.45
CA VAL A 239 13.43 8.32 -14.16
C VAL A 239 13.00 7.73 -12.82
N TYR A 240 12.92 8.56 -11.78
CA TYR A 240 12.42 8.13 -10.48
C TYR A 240 10.96 7.67 -10.55
N SER A 241 10.11 8.40 -11.28
CA SER A 241 8.70 8.00 -11.48
C SER A 241 8.56 6.61 -12.12
N MET A 242 9.38 6.32 -13.14
CA MET A 242 9.39 5.02 -13.80
C MET A 242 9.94 3.93 -12.87
N TYR A 243 11.06 4.19 -12.19
CA TYR A 243 11.61 3.26 -11.20
C TYR A 243 10.58 2.90 -10.12
N LEU A 244 9.98 3.91 -9.48
CA LEU A 244 8.97 3.74 -8.43
C LEU A 244 7.79 2.89 -8.91
N PHE A 245 7.30 3.15 -10.12
CA PHE A 245 6.21 2.36 -10.70
C PHE A 245 6.63 0.92 -10.99
N PHE A 246 7.71 0.70 -11.72
CA PHE A 246 8.08 -0.63 -12.21
C PHE A 246 8.58 -1.54 -11.09
N ASP A 247 9.33 -1.02 -10.12
CA ASP A 247 9.74 -1.81 -8.95
C ASP A 247 8.52 -2.22 -8.12
N PHE A 248 7.66 -1.25 -7.77
CA PHE A 248 6.55 -1.52 -6.87
C PHE A 248 5.39 -2.28 -7.53
N ALA A 249 5.10 -2.01 -8.80
CA ALA A 249 4.13 -2.79 -9.57
C ALA A 249 4.64 -4.20 -9.84
N GLY A 250 5.95 -4.37 -10.12
CA GLY A 250 6.57 -5.69 -10.26
C GLY A 250 6.47 -6.50 -8.96
N TYR A 251 6.80 -5.89 -7.82
CA TYR A 251 6.60 -6.48 -6.50
C TYR A 251 5.14 -6.89 -6.26
N SER A 252 4.19 -5.99 -6.55
CA SER A 252 2.76 -6.25 -6.35
C SER A 252 2.26 -7.40 -7.23
N LEU A 253 2.78 -7.53 -8.46
CA LEU A 253 2.47 -8.63 -9.36
C LEU A 253 2.97 -9.96 -8.82
N PHE A 254 4.16 -10.01 -8.20
CA PHE A 254 4.63 -11.21 -7.51
C PHE A 254 3.71 -11.60 -6.36
N ALA A 255 3.36 -10.65 -5.48
CA ALA A 255 2.44 -10.91 -4.37
C ALA A 255 1.10 -11.51 -4.85
N VAL A 256 0.51 -10.95 -5.92
CA VAL A 256 -0.75 -11.47 -6.49
C VAL A 256 -0.53 -12.81 -7.20
N SER A 257 0.59 -13.01 -7.90
CA SER A 257 0.90 -14.29 -8.54
C SER A 257 0.95 -15.43 -7.53
N ILE A 258 1.71 -15.24 -6.46
CA ILE A 258 1.86 -16.25 -5.42
C ILE A 258 0.53 -16.49 -4.70
N SER A 259 -0.25 -15.44 -4.45
CA SER A 259 -1.61 -15.57 -3.92
C SER A 259 -2.49 -16.45 -4.82
N ASN A 260 -2.43 -16.26 -6.14
CA ASN A 260 -3.18 -17.08 -7.09
C ASN A 260 -2.75 -18.55 -7.05
N PHE A 261 -1.45 -18.84 -6.93
CA PHE A 261 -0.95 -20.21 -6.77
C PHE A 261 -1.48 -20.87 -5.49
N MET A 262 -1.67 -20.08 -4.42
CA MET A 262 -2.31 -20.51 -3.17
C MET A 262 -3.85 -20.51 -3.22
N GLY A 263 -4.45 -20.21 -4.38
CA GLY A 263 -5.90 -20.20 -4.59
C GLY A 263 -6.61 -19.01 -3.94
N ILE A 264 -5.93 -17.87 -3.75
CA ILE A 264 -6.47 -16.66 -3.11
C ILE A 264 -6.41 -15.49 -4.09
N LYS A 265 -7.54 -14.80 -4.32
CA LYS A 265 -7.67 -13.74 -5.32
C LYS A 265 -7.36 -12.37 -4.71
N THR A 266 -6.10 -12.17 -4.33
CA THR A 266 -5.58 -10.91 -3.75
C THR A 266 -5.84 -9.72 -4.70
N PRO A 267 -6.31 -8.57 -4.18
CA PRO A 267 -6.60 -7.39 -4.99
C PRO A 267 -5.35 -6.84 -5.70
N MET A 268 -5.56 -6.19 -6.85
CA MET A 268 -4.48 -5.57 -7.62
C MET A 268 -4.16 -4.17 -7.10
N ASN A 269 -2.86 -3.82 -7.05
CA ASN A 269 -2.41 -2.47 -6.69
C ASN A 269 -2.38 -1.47 -7.84
N PHE A 270 -2.23 -1.93 -9.08
CA PHE A 270 -2.01 -1.04 -10.22
C PHE A 270 -2.90 -1.40 -11.41
N ARG A 271 -3.43 -0.37 -12.08
CA ARG A 271 -4.24 -0.52 -13.30
C ARG A 271 -3.99 0.61 -14.30
N ALA A 272 -2.85 0.52 -14.99
CA ALA A 272 -2.39 1.52 -15.97
C ALA A 272 -2.53 2.97 -15.45
N PRO A 273 -1.86 3.32 -14.33
CA PRO A 273 -2.05 4.61 -13.65
C PRO A 273 -1.69 5.81 -14.52
N PHE A 274 -0.71 5.71 -15.41
CA PHE A 274 -0.31 6.82 -16.27
C PHE A 274 -1.26 7.10 -17.44
N LYS A 275 -2.30 6.27 -17.64
CA LYS A 275 -3.40 6.56 -18.60
C LYS A 275 -4.54 7.38 -17.98
N SER A 276 -4.35 7.86 -16.74
CA SER A 276 -5.39 8.56 -16.00
C SER A 276 -5.67 9.94 -16.58
N LYS A 277 -6.94 10.29 -16.74
CA LYS A 277 -7.35 11.59 -17.30
C LYS A 277 -7.40 12.72 -16.26
N ASN A 278 -7.29 12.39 -14.98
CA ASN A 278 -7.26 13.32 -13.87
C ASN A 278 -6.77 12.61 -12.59
N ILE A 279 -6.51 13.39 -11.55
CA ILE A 279 -5.97 12.92 -10.26
C ILE A 279 -6.92 11.95 -9.55
N LYS A 280 -8.24 12.12 -9.69
CA LYS A 280 -9.21 11.17 -9.12
C LYS A 280 -9.16 9.80 -9.82
N ASP A 281 -9.00 9.78 -11.14
CA ASP A 281 -8.81 8.54 -11.91
C ASP A 281 -7.45 7.89 -11.57
N PHE A 282 -6.41 8.69 -11.36
CA PHE A 282 -5.09 8.22 -10.94
C PHE A 282 -5.13 7.43 -9.62
N TRP A 283 -5.75 7.98 -8.58
CA TRP A 283 -5.88 7.28 -7.28
C TRP A 283 -6.78 6.02 -7.35
N ASN A 284 -7.60 5.87 -8.40
CA ASN A 284 -8.31 4.60 -8.67
C ASN A 284 -7.48 3.56 -9.45
N ARG A 285 -6.22 3.87 -9.74
CA ARG A 285 -5.31 3.07 -10.59
C ARG A 285 -3.91 2.91 -10.02
N TRP A 286 -3.52 3.75 -9.05
CA TRP A 286 -2.24 3.72 -8.36
C TRP A 286 -2.43 3.27 -6.91
N HIS A 287 -1.60 2.32 -6.48
CA HIS A 287 -1.63 1.75 -5.13
C HIS A 287 -3.05 1.55 -4.59
N ILE A 288 -3.89 0.89 -5.41
CA ILE A 288 -5.35 0.88 -5.30
C ILE A 288 -5.79 0.40 -3.92
N THR A 289 -5.15 -0.61 -3.35
CA THR A 289 -5.55 -1.11 -2.03
C THR A 289 -5.34 -0.09 -0.93
N LEU A 290 -4.21 0.62 -0.95
CA LEU A 290 -3.93 1.70 -0.01
C LEU A 290 -4.93 2.83 -0.22
N SER A 291 -5.12 3.27 -1.47
CA SER A 291 -6.04 4.36 -1.80
C SER A 291 -7.47 4.06 -1.33
N PHE A 292 -7.95 2.83 -1.54
CA PHE A 292 -9.30 2.42 -1.15
C PHE A 292 -9.40 2.19 0.37
N TRP A 293 -8.35 1.74 1.03
CA TRP A 293 -8.31 1.65 2.49
C TRP A 293 -8.44 3.05 3.11
N PHE A 294 -7.60 4.00 2.68
CA PHE A 294 -7.66 5.39 3.11
C PHE A 294 -9.00 6.04 2.79
N ARG A 295 -9.56 5.79 1.60
CA ARG A 295 -10.88 6.28 1.23
C ARG A 295 -11.95 5.79 2.20
N ASP A 296 -12.03 4.49 2.43
CA ASP A 296 -13.15 3.90 3.17
C ASP A 296 -13.01 4.09 4.69
N PHE A 297 -11.79 3.98 5.23
CA PHE A 297 -11.53 4.02 6.68
C PHE A 297 -11.17 5.41 7.21
N ILE A 298 -10.65 6.32 6.39
CA ILE A 298 -10.32 7.69 6.80
C ILE A 298 -11.30 8.68 6.21
N TYR A 299 -11.31 8.85 4.88
CA TYR A 299 -12.10 9.89 4.21
C TYR A 299 -13.60 9.75 4.47
N MET A 300 -14.18 8.58 4.18
CA MET A 300 -15.62 8.36 4.31
C MET A 300 -16.04 8.46 5.77
N ARG A 301 -15.32 7.83 6.71
CA ARG A 301 -15.65 7.91 8.15
C ARG A 301 -15.60 9.34 8.67
N LEU A 302 -14.58 10.12 8.30
CA LEU A 302 -14.48 11.53 8.68
C LEU A 302 -15.64 12.34 8.09
N MET A 303 -15.95 12.16 6.80
CA MET A 303 -17.11 12.80 6.17
C MET A 303 -18.42 12.48 6.89
N PHE A 304 -18.69 11.21 7.16
CA PHE A 304 -19.90 10.80 7.88
C PHE A 304 -19.98 11.44 9.27
N THR A 305 -18.86 11.53 9.98
CA THR A 305 -18.76 12.16 11.30
C THR A 305 -19.07 13.65 11.21
N MET A 306 -18.43 14.38 10.30
CA MET A 306 -18.66 15.82 10.09
C MET A 306 -20.11 16.14 9.71
N ILE A 307 -20.71 15.30 8.83
CA ILE A 307 -22.11 15.47 8.42
C ILE A 307 -23.05 15.22 9.60
N LYS A 308 -22.84 14.13 10.35
CA LYS A 308 -23.69 13.77 11.50
C LYS A 308 -23.69 14.84 12.58
N HIS A 309 -22.52 15.39 12.90
CA HIS A 309 -22.37 16.42 13.93
C HIS A 309 -22.52 17.85 13.41
N LYS A 310 -22.82 18.02 12.10
CA LYS A 310 -23.01 19.33 11.45
C LYS A 310 -21.85 20.31 11.67
N TRP A 311 -20.61 19.81 11.73
CA TRP A 311 -19.41 20.65 11.98
C TRP A 311 -19.19 21.72 10.90
N ILE A 312 -19.57 21.41 9.65
CA ILE A 312 -19.42 22.30 8.50
C ILE A 312 -20.74 22.32 7.72
N LYS A 313 -21.22 23.51 7.34
CA LYS A 313 -22.50 23.67 6.63
C LYS A 313 -22.42 23.28 5.14
N SER A 314 -21.32 23.60 4.46
CA SER A 314 -21.15 23.35 3.03
C SER A 314 -20.63 21.94 2.76
N ARG A 315 -21.35 21.17 1.93
CA ARG A 315 -20.93 19.83 1.47
C ARG A 315 -19.59 19.86 0.72
N VAL A 316 -19.31 20.97 0.01
CA VAL A 316 -18.04 21.17 -0.69
C VAL A 316 -16.89 21.30 0.31
N ASN A 317 -17.08 22.08 1.37
CA ASN A 317 -16.05 22.29 2.38
C ASN A 317 -15.79 21.01 3.18
N ILE A 318 -16.82 20.21 3.45
CA ILE A 318 -16.69 18.86 4.04
C ILE A 318 -15.81 17.98 3.13
N ALA A 319 -16.08 17.95 1.83
CA ALA A 319 -15.30 17.15 0.89
C ALA A 319 -13.84 17.62 0.79
N ASN A 320 -13.61 18.94 0.70
CA ASN A 320 -12.27 19.53 0.61
C ASN A 320 -11.46 19.25 1.88
N PHE A 321 -12.05 19.46 3.06
CA PHE A 321 -11.40 19.15 4.33
C PHE A 321 -11.13 17.64 4.47
N GLY A 322 -12.07 16.81 4.01
CA GLY A 322 -11.86 15.37 3.92
C GLY A 322 -10.65 15.01 3.07
N TYR A 323 -10.49 15.60 1.88
CA TYR A 323 -9.32 15.38 1.02
C TYR A 323 -8.01 15.85 1.66
N LEU A 324 -8.04 17.00 2.33
CA LEU A 324 -6.88 17.51 3.07
C LEU A 324 -6.44 16.52 4.14
N MET A 325 -7.34 16.08 5.02
CA MET A 325 -7.02 15.12 6.09
C MET A 325 -6.58 13.77 5.52
N LEU A 326 -7.25 13.29 4.47
CA LEU A 326 -6.92 12.03 3.80
C LEU A 326 -5.46 11.98 3.35
N PHE A 327 -5.02 12.99 2.57
CA PHE A 327 -3.68 12.99 2.03
C PHE A 327 -2.62 13.46 3.03
N LEU A 328 -2.99 14.29 4.01
CA LEU A 328 -2.07 14.66 5.09
C LEU A 328 -1.71 13.44 5.94
N ILE A 329 -2.70 12.64 6.35
CA ILE A 329 -2.47 11.39 7.10
C ILE A 329 -1.69 10.40 6.22
N MET A 330 -1.95 10.35 4.92
CA MET A 330 -1.16 9.53 3.98
C MET A 330 0.31 9.99 3.91
N GLY A 331 0.58 11.30 3.93
CA GLY A 331 1.93 11.85 4.02
C GLY A 331 2.65 11.40 5.29
N PHE A 332 2.04 11.59 6.46
CA PHE A 332 2.58 11.08 7.74
C PHE A 332 2.76 9.57 7.75
N TRP A 333 1.87 8.82 7.11
CA TRP A 333 2.00 7.38 6.95
C TRP A 333 3.22 7.00 6.10
N HIS A 334 3.63 7.81 5.13
CA HIS A 334 4.89 7.58 4.42
C HIS A 334 6.12 7.90 5.28
N GLY A 335 6.11 9.03 5.99
CA GLY A 335 7.18 9.39 6.91
C GLY A 335 6.98 10.79 7.51
N GLU A 336 7.88 11.14 8.41
CA GLU A 336 7.90 12.38 9.21
C GLU A 336 8.72 13.50 8.55
N THR A 337 9.44 13.21 7.48
CA THR A 337 10.21 14.22 6.74
C THR A 337 9.29 15.18 5.97
N TRP A 338 9.75 16.42 5.78
CA TRP A 338 8.93 17.48 5.19
C TRP A 338 8.41 17.12 3.79
N PHE A 339 9.20 16.41 2.99
CA PHE A 339 8.83 16.08 1.61
C PHE A 339 7.67 15.07 1.53
N TYR A 340 7.50 14.18 2.50
CA TYR A 340 6.31 13.31 2.56
C TYR A 340 5.04 14.09 2.94
N ILE A 341 5.16 15.05 3.86
CA ILE A 341 4.06 15.93 4.25
C ILE A 341 3.65 16.82 3.07
N VAL A 342 4.63 17.43 2.39
CA VAL A 342 4.39 18.26 1.19
C VAL A 342 3.81 17.42 0.05
N TYR A 343 4.26 16.18 -0.16
CA TYR A 343 3.63 15.25 -1.11
C TYR A 343 2.14 15.03 -0.80
N GLY A 344 1.79 14.83 0.48
CA GLY A 344 0.40 14.73 0.93
C GLY A 344 -0.41 15.99 0.64
N LEU A 345 0.10 17.16 1.04
CA LEU A 345 -0.55 18.45 0.79
C LEU A 345 -0.71 18.75 -0.71
N PHE A 346 0.29 18.39 -1.52
CA PHE A 346 0.24 18.52 -2.97
C PHE A 346 -0.91 17.71 -3.56
N HIS A 347 -1.07 16.44 -3.17
CA HIS A 347 -2.19 15.62 -3.64
C HIS A 347 -3.55 16.07 -3.09
N ALA A 348 -3.61 16.63 -1.88
CA ALA A 348 -4.82 17.27 -1.38
C ALA A 348 -5.24 18.45 -2.27
N GLY A 349 -4.32 19.37 -2.55
CA GLY A 349 -4.56 20.50 -3.45
C GLY A 349 -4.97 20.04 -4.85
N ALA A 350 -4.25 19.07 -5.41
CA ALA A 350 -4.56 18.51 -6.73
C ALA A 350 -5.95 17.85 -6.79
N MET A 351 -6.37 17.15 -5.73
CA MET A 351 -7.71 16.55 -5.63
C MET A 351 -8.81 17.62 -5.50
N ILE A 352 -8.60 18.64 -4.65
CA ILE A 352 -9.55 19.74 -4.45
C ILE A 352 -9.73 20.54 -5.74
N THR A 353 -8.63 20.88 -6.41
CA THR A 353 -8.66 21.59 -7.70
C THR A 353 -9.34 20.75 -8.77
N ASN A 354 -9.05 19.44 -8.84
CA ASN A 354 -9.72 18.55 -9.78
C ASN A 354 -11.23 18.43 -9.49
N ASP A 355 -11.64 18.32 -8.23
CA ASP A 355 -13.06 18.26 -7.86
C ASP A 355 -13.80 19.57 -8.21
N ALA A 356 -13.16 20.73 -7.94
CA ALA A 356 -13.67 22.03 -8.36
C ALA A 356 -13.80 22.13 -9.89
N TRP A 357 -12.79 21.69 -10.64
CA TRP A 357 -12.82 21.64 -12.10
C TRP A 357 -13.92 20.73 -12.63
N LEU A 358 -14.11 19.54 -12.05
CA LEU A 358 -15.17 18.62 -12.45
C LEU A 358 -16.57 19.20 -12.21
N ARG A 359 -16.78 19.91 -11.09
CA ARG A 359 -18.03 20.65 -10.83
C ARG A 359 -18.24 21.77 -11.85
N PHE A 360 -17.21 22.56 -12.11
CA PHE A 360 -17.26 23.64 -13.11
C PHE A 360 -17.58 23.08 -14.50
N LYS A 361 -16.89 22.01 -14.92
CA LYS A 361 -17.10 21.34 -16.21
C LYS A 361 -18.50 20.75 -16.35
N LYS A 362 -19.06 20.21 -15.27
CA LYS A 362 -20.44 19.71 -15.26
C LYS A 362 -21.45 20.83 -15.54
N LYS A 363 -21.23 22.03 -14.99
CA LYS A 363 -22.10 23.21 -15.22
C LYS A 363 -21.94 23.79 -16.64
N HIS A 364 -20.73 23.77 -17.20
CA HIS A 364 -20.41 24.36 -18.51
C HIS A 364 -20.21 23.32 -19.62
N ARG A 365 -20.91 22.17 -19.53
CA ARG A 365 -20.69 21.03 -20.43
C ARG A 365 -20.87 21.37 -21.91
N LYS A 366 -21.76 22.31 -22.24
CA LYS A 366 -22.02 22.74 -23.63
C LYS A 366 -20.87 23.56 -24.24
N SER A 367 -20.10 24.26 -23.40
CA SER A 367 -19.02 25.17 -23.84
C SER A 367 -17.64 24.51 -23.83
N ILE A 368 -17.48 23.37 -23.14
CA ILE A 368 -16.19 22.70 -22.99
C ILE A 368 -16.13 21.52 -23.97
N PRO A 369 -15.26 21.59 -25.00
CA PRO A 369 -15.13 20.49 -25.95
C PRO A 369 -14.64 19.22 -25.25
N SER A 370 -15.12 18.07 -25.73
CA SER A 370 -14.72 16.76 -25.24
C SER A 370 -14.39 15.87 -26.42
N ASN A 371 -13.15 16.00 -26.91
CA ASN A 371 -12.61 15.25 -28.05
C ASN A 371 -11.34 14.47 -27.64
N LYS A 372 -10.76 13.68 -28.57
CA LYS A 372 -9.54 12.91 -28.31
C LYS A 372 -8.35 13.78 -27.87
N PHE A 373 -8.21 14.99 -28.43
CA PHE A 373 -7.14 15.93 -28.08
C PHE A 373 -7.26 16.41 -26.62
N THR A 374 -8.45 16.84 -26.19
CA THR A 374 -8.69 17.23 -24.79
C THR A 374 -8.45 16.10 -23.80
N GLN A 375 -8.69 14.85 -24.20
CA GLN A 375 -8.38 13.68 -23.37
C GLN A 375 -6.88 13.41 -23.31
N ALA A 376 -6.17 13.48 -24.44
CA ALA A 376 -4.72 13.34 -24.49
C ALA A 376 -4.03 14.42 -23.66
N PHE A 377 -4.46 15.67 -23.79
CA PHE A 377 -3.98 16.78 -22.97
C PHE A 377 -4.23 16.56 -21.47
N ALA A 378 -5.42 16.08 -21.10
CA ALA A 378 -5.73 15.78 -19.70
C ALA A 378 -4.85 14.64 -19.13
N ILE A 379 -4.56 13.62 -19.93
CA ILE A 379 -3.63 12.53 -19.57
C ILE A 379 -2.22 13.09 -19.41
N PHE A 380 -1.73 13.89 -20.37
CA PHE A 380 -0.42 14.52 -20.31
C PHE A 380 -0.27 15.40 -19.06
N LEU A 381 -1.25 16.26 -18.79
CA LEU A 381 -1.24 17.12 -17.60
C LEU A 381 -1.24 16.29 -16.31
N THR A 382 -2.09 15.27 -16.22
CA THR A 382 -2.15 14.39 -15.05
C THR A 382 -0.84 13.64 -14.84
N PHE A 383 -0.24 13.14 -15.92
CA PHE A 383 1.06 12.46 -15.88
C PHE A 383 2.15 13.37 -15.31
N ASN A 384 2.26 14.60 -15.80
CA ASN A 384 3.24 15.58 -15.30
C ASN A 384 3.02 15.95 -13.83
N ILE A 385 1.76 16.17 -13.41
CA ILE A 385 1.42 16.47 -12.01
C ILE A 385 1.84 15.30 -11.10
N VAL A 386 1.61 14.06 -11.54
CA VAL A 386 2.00 12.86 -10.78
C VAL A 386 3.52 12.68 -10.76
N CYS A 387 4.20 12.87 -11.89
CA CYS A 387 5.67 12.77 -11.92
C CYS A 387 6.31 13.81 -11.01
N PHE A 388 5.78 15.04 -11.01
CA PHE A 388 6.23 16.10 -10.11
C PHE A 388 6.01 15.71 -8.64
N SER A 389 4.86 15.13 -8.30
CA SER A 389 4.63 14.66 -6.92
C SER A 389 5.61 13.55 -6.52
N PHE A 390 5.97 12.66 -7.45
CA PHE A 390 6.99 11.63 -7.20
C PHE A 390 8.41 12.20 -7.02
N MET A 391 8.75 13.29 -7.69
CA MET A 391 10.02 14.00 -7.42
C MET A 391 10.06 14.61 -6.02
N ILE A 392 8.95 15.18 -5.54
CA ILE A 392 8.85 15.62 -4.13
C ILE A 392 9.03 14.41 -3.22
N PHE A 393 8.28 13.33 -3.49
CA PHE A 393 8.29 12.10 -2.70
C PHE A 393 9.68 11.45 -2.59
N SER A 394 10.54 11.60 -3.60
CA SER A 394 11.86 10.96 -3.62
C SER A 394 12.85 11.56 -2.62
N GLY A 395 12.60 12.77 -2.11
CA GLY A 395 13.53 13.50 -1.26
C GLY A 395 14.72 14.12 -2.02
N ILE A 396 14.75 14.09 -3.36
CA ILE A 396 15.84 14.72 -4.12
C ILE A 396 15.91 16.23 -3.88
N LEU A 397 14.77 16.88 -3.68
CA LEU A 397 14.70 18.31 -3.40
C LEU A 397 15.28 18.65 -2.02
N ASP A 398 15.16 17.73 -1.06
CA ASP A 398 15.78 17.89 0.26
C ASP A 398 17.30 17.90 0.15
N LYS A 399 17.84 16.92 -0.58
CA LYS A 399 19.27 16.90 -0.93
C LYS A 399 19.64 18.15 -1.71
N LEU A 400 18.89 18.54 -2.73
CA LEU A 400 19.27 19.66 -3.60
C LEU A 400 19.27 21.01 -2.88
N TRP A 401 18.37 21.23 -1.92
CA TRP A 401 18.14 22.54 -1.30
C TRP A 401 18.75 22.70 0.09
N PHE A 402 18.90 21.63 0.86
CA PHE A 402 19.25 21.70 2.29
C PHE A 402 20.50 20.92 2.68
N SER A 403 20.97 20.00 1.83
CA SER A 403 22.30 19.40 1.98
C SER A 403 23.34 20.26 1.26
#